data_AF-A0A9P6G7T1-F1
#
_entry.id   AF-A0A9P6G7T1-F1
#
_cell.length_a   1.000
_cell.length_b   1.000
_cell.length_c   1.000
_cell.angle_alpha   90.00
_cell.angle_beta   90.00
_cell.angle_gamma   90.00
#
_symmetry.space_group_name_H-M   'P 1'
#
loop_
_entity.id
_entity.type
_entity.pdbx_description
1 polymer ?
#
loop_
_entity_poly.entity_id
_entity_poly.type
_entity_poly.pdbx_seq_one_letter_code
_entity_poly.pdbx_strand_id
1 'polypeptide(L)'
;MPRSSRKPPLVENTSGNRYQKQAFPVAAPAHRSATRIGRPHGDGKNRSILIPPWQQGIEAQILEGEEAQKWAEDSDELKVFVDASYRGHNAGVGVYHSIRSSDNSVVEHREAVKIGKNAGYTSTHVELTAIQAALELISAIWSPDTIARFGNKARELTYVIVSDSQSAIRAVSRPSRQSGQAVIRLIINTTMEIKRRGGPHIRLQWIPAHAMVVGDEIADELAKQAIEGTLDPIPGLTLSAALKKTLMHTEDKLEKPVDIDTALPGKHTKSIYDLQTYKRAAVLCQLRTGKCRLNSYPAKIGATNSDRCTCRGRQPETVRHFVFECPLWKEERKTLQEVAGNRWGDLSFFLGGRSEQRLPSGELLDGKAESWKPNLDVVNQTIEYAMATGRLC
;
A
#
# COMPACT_ATOMS: atom_id res chain seq x y z
N MET A 1 -7.86 -22.98 -75.74
CA MET A 1 -8.96 -22.56 -74.84
C MET A 1 -9.99 -23.69 -74.83
N PRO A 2 -10.58 -24.15 -73.71
CA PRO A 2 -10.36 -23.82 -72.29
C PRO A 2 -9.86 -25.03 -71.45
N ARG A 3 -9.45 -24.75 -70.21
CA ARG A 3 -9.01 -25.69 -69.16
C ARG A 3 -10.21 -26.17 -68.33
N SER A 4 -10.24 -27.45 -67.94
CA SER A 4 -11.03 -27.93 -66.80
C SER A 4 -10.40 -29.16 -66.14
N SER A 5 -9.91 -28.96 -64.92
CA SER A 5 -10.02 -29.83 -63.73
C SER A 5 -9.99 -31.37 -63.90
N ARG A 6 -8.90 -31.99 -63.42
CA ARG A 6 -8.93 -33.37 -62.90
C ARG A 6 -8.94 -33.37 -61.37
N LYS A 7 -9.99 -33.94 -60.77
CA LYS A 7 -9.92 -34.76 -59.52
C LYS A 7 -9.60 -36.22 -59.95
N PRO A 8 -9.35 -37.25 -59.10
CA PRO A 8 -9.58 -37.46 -57.63
C PRO A 8 -8.34 -38.20 -56.98
N PRO A 9 -8.37 -39.02 -55.89
CA PRO A 9 -9.44 -39.44 -54.97
C PRO A 9 -9.13 -39.45 -53.45
N LEU A 10 -10.18 -39.81 -52.70
CA LEU A 10 -10.26 -40.14 -51.27
C LEU A 10 -9.40 -41.35 -50.89
N VAL A 11 -8.72 -41.30 -49.72
CA VAL A 11 -8.34 -42.48 -48.94
C VAL A 11 -8.43 -42.19 -47.43
N GLU A 12 -9.36 -42.92 -46.81
CA GLU A 12 -9.48 -43.48 -45.45
C GLU A 12 -8.90 -42.79 -44.21
N ASN A 13 -9.83 -42.55 -43.27
CA ASN A 13 -9.63 -42.23 -41.86
C ASN A 13 -9.19 -43.46 -41.05
N THR A 14 -8.09 -43.34 -40.31
CA THR A 14 -7.84 -44.13 -39.09
C THR A 14 -7.57 -43.20 -37.91
N SER A 15 -8.53 -43.16 -36.99
CA SER A 15 -8.38 -43.07 -35.53
C SER A 15 -7.22 -42.24 -34.94
N GLY A 16 -7.58 -41.08 -34.36
CA GLY A 16 -6.72 -40.31 -33.47
C GLY A 16 -7.48 -39.18 -32.80
N ASN A 17 -8.35 -39.53 -31.84
CA ASN A 17 -9.17 -38.58 -31.08
C ASN A 17 -8.28 -37.63 -30.24
N ARG A 18 -8.14 -36.38 -30.65
CA ARG A 18 -7.51 -35.32 -29.86
C ARG A 18 -8.41 -34.09 -29.90
N TYR A 19 -9.12 -33.84 -28.80
CA TYR A 19 -10.01 -32.69 -28.62
C TYR A 19 -9.30 -31.37 -28.89
N GLN A 20 -9.90 -30.57 -29.77
CA GLN A 20 -9.52 -29.20 -30.10
C GLN A 20 -9.72 -28.27 -28.91
N LYS A 21 -8.68 -27.53 -28.51
CA LYS A 21 -8.81 -26.28 -27.75
C LYS A 21 -8.74 -25.11 -28.75
N GLN A 22 -9.76 -24.26 -28.71
CA GLN A 22 -9.82 -22.97 -29.39
C GLN A 22 -8.67 -22.06 -28.92
N ALA A 23 -8.19 -21.27 -29.88
CA ALA A 23 -7.05 -20.37 -29.77
C ALA A 23 -7.36 -19.10 -28.94
N PHE A 24 -6.42 -18.72 -28.07
CA PHE A 24 -6.21 -17.34 -27.61
C PHE A 24 -4.82 -16.87 -28.07
N PRO A 25 -4.65 -15.63 -28.55
CA PRO A 25 -3.42 -15.23 -29.20
C PRO A 25 -2.29 -14.88 -28.21
N VAL A 26 -1.19 -15.62 -28.35
CA VAL A 26 0.22 -15.20 -28.35
C VAL A 26 0.65 -14.21 -27.25
N ALA A 27 1.10 -14.75 -26.13
CA ALA A 27 2.08 -14.10 -25.25
C ALA A 27 3.47 -14.72 -25.52
N ALA A 28 4.45 -13.88 -25.88
CA ALA A 28 5.86 -14.23 -25.97
C ALA A 28 6.68 -12.92 -26.02
N PRO A 29 8.02 -12.91 -25.81
CA PRO A 29 8.85 -13.70 -24.90
C PRO A 29 9.92 -12.81 -24.20
N ALA A 30 10.22 -13.01 -22.91
CA ALA A 30 11.57 -12.79 -22.32
C ALA A 30 11.59 -13.05 -20.80
N HIS A 31 11.66 -14.33 -20.43
CA HIS A 31 12.45 -14.71 -19.27
C HIS A 31 13.92 -14.81 -19.73
N ARG A 32 14.85 -14.29 -18.93
CA ARG A 32 16.31 -14.54 -18.91
C ARG A 32 17.19 -13.80 -19.93
N SER A 33 17.92 -12.81 -19.41
CA SER A 33 19.37 -12.53 -19.59
C SER A 33 19.66 -11.28 -18.72
N ALA A 34 20.05 -11.41 -17.45
CA ALA A 34 21.43 -11.59 -16.95
C ALA A 34 22.41 -10.44 -17.28
N THR A 35 23.10 -10.00 -16.22
CA THR A 35 24.44 -9.36 -16.18
C THR A 35 24.57 -7.83 -16.36
N ARG A 36 24.68 -7.15 -15.21
CA ARG A 36 25.84 -6.34 -14.74
C ARG A 36 26.55 -5.40 -15.74
N ILE A 37 26.76 -4.17 -15.25
CA ILE A 37 27.85 -3.18 -15.51
C ILE A 37 27.42 -1.90 -16.24
N GLY A 38 27.59 -0.74 -15.57
CA GLY A 38 27.71 0.59 -16.19
C GLY A 38 26.83 1.72 -15.59
N ARG A 39 27.27 2.33 -14.48
CA ARG A 39 26.79 3.66 -13.96
C ARG A 39 27.23 4.80 -14.91
N PRO A 40 26.70 6.06 -14.89
CA PRO A 40 26.40 6.84 -13.67
C PRO A 40 25.19 7.84 -13.66
N HIS A 41 24.94 8.25 -12.42
CA HIS A 41 24.29 9.44 -11.81
C HIS A 41 23.45 10.43 -12.63
N GLY A 42 22.33 10.83 -12.01
CA GLY A 42 21.56 12.03 -12.37
C GLY A 42 20.16 12.05 -11.72
N ASP A 43 20.11 12.38 -10.43
CA ASP A 43 18.98 12.89 -9.63
C ASP A 43 17.53 12.67 -10.13
N GLY A 44 16.91 11.61 -9.61
CA GLY A 44 15.48 11.33 -9.76
C GLY A 44 14.80 11.13 -8.40
N LYS A 45 14.37 12.24 -7.78
CA LYS A 45 13.39 12.37 -6.66
C LYS A 45 13.03 11.04 -5.97
N ASN A 46 13.81 10.71 -4.94
CA ASN A 46 13.54 9.64 -4.00
C ASN A 46 12.14 9.83 -3.39
N ARG A 47 11.18 8.96 -3.74
CA ARG A 47 10.32 8.44 -2.66
C ARG A 47 11.31 7.83 -1.68
N SER A 48 11.28 8.20 -0.40
CA SER A 48 12.08 7.56 0.63
C SER A 48 11.66 6.09 0.70
N ILE A 49 12.23 5.29 -0.19
CA ILE A 49 12.24 3.85 -0.15
C ILE A 49 13.11 3.56 1.07
N LEU A 50 12.47 3.50 2.24
CA LEU A 50 13.14 3.21 3.50
C LEU A 50 13.72 1.79 3.49
N ILE A 51 13.18 0.93 2.65
CA ILE A 51 13.57 -0.47 2.50
C ILE A 51 14.15 -0.68 1.11
N PRO A 52 15.46 -0.98 0.96
CA PRO A 52 16.05 -1.16 -0.35
C PRO A 52 15.37 -2.31 -1.13
N PRO A 53 15.28 -2.25 -2.48
CA PRO A 53 14.58 -3.25 -3.29
C PRO A 53 15.13 -4.69 -3.18
N TRP A 54 16.37 -4.84 -2.71
CA TRP A 54 17.03 -6.13 -2.49
C TRP A 54 16.92 -6.61 -1.03
N GLN A 55 16.18 -5.89 -0.18
CA GLN A 55 15.92 -6.32 1.19
C GLN A 55 15.11 -7.62 1.17
N GLN A 56 15.62 -8.67 1.81
CA GLN A 56 14.82 -9.86 2.06
C GLN A 56 13.78 -9.58 3.15
N GLY A 57 12.54 -9.97 2.87
CA GLY A 57 11.48 -9.97 3.87
C GLY A 57 11.54 -11.17 4.80
N ILE A 58 10.51 -11.33 5.60
CA ILE A 58 10.36 -12.49 6.48
C ILE A 58 9.80 -13.66 5.66
N GLU A 59 10.28 -14.87 5.93
CA GLU A 59 9.70 -16.08 5.36
C GLU A 59 8.21 -16.13 5.70
N ALA A 60 7.38 -16.42 4.70
CA ALA A 60 5.94 -16.46 4.86
C ALA A 60 5.34 -17.61 4.07
N GLN A 61 4.33 -18.23 4.67
CA GLN A 61 3.57 -19.31 4.07
C GLN A 61 2.09 -18.93 4.01
N ILE A 62 1.51 -19.09 2.82
CA ILE A 62 0.09 -18.86 2.54
C ILE A 62 -0.42 -20.18 1.96
N LEU A 63 -1.02 -21.00 2.82
CA LEU A 63 -1.66 -22.27 2.46
C LEU A 63 -3.09 -22.03 1.98
N GLU A 64 -3.71 -23.05 1.39
CA GLU A 64 -5.15 -23.06 1.14
C GLU A 64 -5.91 -23.12 2.48
N GLY A 65 -7.14 -22.59 2.51
CA GLY A 65 -7.86 -22.30 3.76
C GLY A 65 -7.97 -23.49 4.73
N GLU A 66 -8.40 -24.65 4.25
CA GLU A 66 -8.58 -25.86 5.09
C GLU A 66 -7.24 -26.40 5.62
N GLU A 67 -6.19 -26.37 4.79
CA GLU A 67 -4.85 -26.79 5.21
C GLU A 67 -4.25 -25.82 6.25
N ALA A 68 -4.47 -24.52 6.07
CA ALA A 68 -4.01 -23.48 6.98
C ALA A 68 -4.70 -23.59 8.35
N GLN A 69 -6.01 -23.82 8.37
CA GLN A 69 -6.78 -24.04 9.59
C GLN A 69 -6.27 -25.28 10.33
N LYS A 70 -6.19 -26.42 9.63
CA LYS A 70 -5.73 -27.67 10.22
C LYS A 70 -4.32 -27.56 10.80
N TRP A 71 -3.41 -26.88 10.10
CA TRP A 71 -2.08 -26.57 10.65
C TRP A 71 -2.16 -25.72 11.92
N ALA A 72 -3.04 -24.72 11.95
CA ALA A 72 -3.18 -23.82 13.09
C ALA A 72 -3.72 -24.53 14.34
N GLU A 73 -4.55 -25.57 14.16
CA GLU A 73 -5.07 -26.41 15.24
C GLU A 73 -4.07 -27.50 15.67
N ASP A 74 -3.50 -28.23 14.71
CA ASP A 74 -2.77 -29.48 14.99
C ASP A 74 -1.25 -29.30 15.17
N SER A 75 -0.64 -28.24 14.64
CA SER A 75 0.82 -28.08 14.69
C SER A 75 1.34 -27.76 16.11
N ASP A 76 2.42 -28.40 16.52
CA ASP A 76 3.13 -28.14 17.77
C ASP A 76 4.12 -26.94 17.68
N GLU A 77 4.15 -26.22 16.56
CA GLU A 77 5.00 -25.04 16.42
C GLU A 77 4.62 -23.92 17.40
N LEU A 78 5.59 -23.09 17.78
CA LEU A 78 5.37 -21.96 18.68
C LEU A 78 4.62 -20.84 17.96
N LYS A 79 3.30 -20.79 18.14
CA LYS A 79 2.41 -19.85 17.45
C LYS A 79 2.19 -18.59 18.27
N VAL A 80 2.25 -17.43 17.63
CA VAL A 80 1.79 -16.15 18.16
C VAL A 80 0.71 -15.64 17.23
N PHE A 81 -0.53 -15.66 17.68
CA PHE A 81 -1.70 -15.19 16.95
C PHE A 81 -1.82 -13.69 17.12
N VAL A 82 -2.10 -12.99 16.02
CA VAL A 82 -2.29 -11.54 16.03
C VAL A 82 -3.48 -11.15 15.19
N ASP A 83 -4.21 -10.14 15.67
CA ASP A 83 -5.29 -9.50 14.93
C ASP A 83 -5.31 -7.98 15.15
N ALA A 84 -6.01 -7.27 14.27
CA ALA A 84 -6.12 -5.83 14.26
C ALA A 84 -7.57 -5.38 14.08
N SER A 85 -8.06 -4.56 15.01
CA SER A 85 -9.37 -3.93 14.92
C SER A 85 -9.26 -2.45 14.59
N TYR A 86 -10.04 -2.00 13.60
CA TYR A 86 -10.12 -0.59 13.22
C TYR A 86 -11.59 -0.14 13.06
N ARG A 87 -12.07 0.67 14.01
CA ARG A 87 -13.46 1.17 14.02
C ARG A 87 -13.52 2.62 14.48
N GLY A 88 -14.26 3.46 13.76
CA GLY A 88 -14.48 4.86 14.18
C GLY A 88 -13.20 5.71 14.31
N HIS A 89 -12.17 5.37 13.52
CA HIS A 89 -10.79 5.87 13.61
C HIS A 89 -9.97 5.39 14.81
N ASN A 90 -10.52 4.56 15.70
CA ASN A 90 -9.75 3.90 16.75
C ASN A 90 -9.14 2.63 16.18
N ALA A 91 -7.85 2.43 16.45
CA ALA A 91 -7.11 1.23 16.12
C ALA A 91 -6.65 0.52 17.39
N GLY A 92 -6.77 -0.81 17.37
CA GLY A 92 -6.36 -1.71 18.43
C GLY A 92 -5.78 -2.99 17.84
N VAL A 93 -4.92 -3.63 18.59
CA VAL A 93 -4.23 -4.86 18.20
C VAL A 93 -4.42 -5.88 19.32
N GLY A 94 -4.65 -7.13 18.96
CA GLY A 94 -4.63 -8.26 19.88
C GLY A 94 -3.44 -9.16 19.59
N VAL A 95 -2.79 -9.64 20.64
CA VAL A 95 -1.70 -10.62 20.58
C VAL A 95 -1.99 -11.74 21.56
N TYR A 96 -1.96 -12.97 21.07
CA TYR A 96 -2.15 -14.18 21.86
C TYR A 96 -1.02 -15.19 21.61
N HIS A 97 -0.45 -15.70 22.70
CA HIS A 97 0.57 -16.74 22.66
C HIS A 97 0.36 -17.71 23.82
N SER A 98 0.48 -19.01 23.57
CA SER A 98 0.37 -20.03 24.61
C SER A 98 1.55 -20.98 24.55
N ILE A 99 2.12 -21.30 25.70
CA ILE A 99 3.19 -22.29 25.85
C ILE A 99 2.71 -23.37 26.79
N ARG A 100 2.91 -24.63 26.39
CA ARG A 100 2.69 -25.78 27.25
C ARG A 100 3.94 -26.04 28.08
N SER A 101 3.80 -25.97 29.39
CA SER A 101 4.87 -26.23 30.35
C SER A 101 5.14 -27.73 30.49
N SER A 102 6.28 -28.08 31.09
CA SER A 102 6.72 -29.47 31.32
C SER A 102 5.80 -30.25 32.27
N ASP A 103 5.02 -29.55 33.10
CA ASP A 103 3.98 -30.11 33.97
C ASP A 103 2.61 -30.22 33.29
N ASN A 104 2.56 -30.04 31.97
CA ASN A 104 1.35 -30.07 31.15
C ASN A 104 0.38 -28.89 31.40
N SER A 105 0.76 -27.92 32.21
CA SER A 105 0.00 -26.67 32.36
C SER A 105 0.17 -25.78 31.13
N VAL A 106 -0.86 -24.99 30.81
CA VAL A 106 -0.81 -24.02 29.70
C VAL A 106 -0.58 -22.65 30.31
N VAL A 107 0.52 -22.01 29.91
CA VAL A 107 0.80 -20.61 30.23
C VAL A 107 0.40 -19.77 29.03
N GLU A 108 -0.52 -18.84 29.26
CA GLU A 108 -1.05 -17.96 28.23
C GLU A 108 -0.53 -16.52 28.41
N HIS A 109 -0.15 -15.90 27.29
CA HIS A 109 0.07 -14.47 27.17
C HIS A 109 -1.04 -13.88 26.31
N ARG A 110 -1.77 -12.92 26.89
CA ARG A 110 -2.88 -12.21 26.26
C ARG A 110 -2.60 -10.72 26.36
N GLU A 111 -2.52 -10.04 25.24
CA GLU A 111 -2.22 -8.62 25.21
C GLU A 111 -3.12 -7.88 24.23
N ALA A 112 -3.74 -6.82 24.72
CA ALA A 112 -4.57 -5.91 23.94
C ALA A 112 -3.88 -4.54 23.91
N VAL A 113 -3.46 -4.11 22.73
CA VAL A 113 -2.63 -2.91 22.53
C VAL A 113 -3.45 -1.82 21.86
N LYS A 114 -3.72 -0.75 22.61
CA LYS A 114 -4.39 0.44 22.06
C LYS A 114 -3.42 1.28 21.24
N ILE A 115 -3.61 1.31 19.92
CA ILE A 115 -2.82 2.15 19.00
C ILE A 115 -3.29 3.61 19.06
N GLY A 116 -4.59 3.82 19.25
CA GLY A 116 -5.20 5.14 19.40
C GLY A 116 -5.96 5.59 18.16
N LYS A 117 -6.28 6.89 18.12
CA LYS A 117 -7.19 7.45 17.11
C LYS A 117 -6.42 8.13 15.98
N ASN A 118 -6.54 7.62 14.75
CA ASN A 118 -5.93 8.27 13.57
C ASN A 118 -6.74 7.99 12.30
N ALA A 119 -7.13 9.06 11.61
CA ALA A 119 -7.87 8.96 10.35
C ALA A 119 -7.00 8.52 9.16
N GLY A 120 -5.67 8.49 9.31
CA GLY A 120 -4.72 8.06 8.28
C GLY A 120 -4.34 6.58 8.32
N TYR A 121 -4.80 5.82 9.31
CA TYR A 121 -4.57 4.37 9.32
C TYR A 121 -5.40 3.68 8.24
N THR A 122 -4.74 2.84 7.45
CA THR A 122 -5.43 1.85 6.62
C THR A 122 -5.53 0.55 7.41
N SER A 123 -6.48 -0.33 7.07
CA SER A 123 -6.58 -1.68 7.66
C SER A 123 -5.20 -2.34 7.71
N THR A 124 -4.53 -2.44 6.55
CA THR A 124 -3.17 -3.01 6.45
C THR A 124 -2.11 -2.34 7.34
N HIS A 125 -2.24 -1.06 7.71
CA HIS A 125 -1.29 -0.45 8.65
C HIS A 125 -1.48 -0.98 10.08
N VAL A 126 -2.72 -1.19 10.50
CA VAL A 126 -3.03 -1.73 11.83
C VAL A 126 -2.61 -3.20 11.89
N GLU A 127 -2.86 -3.95 10.82
CA GLU A 127 -2.40 -5.34 10.65
C GLU A 127 -0.87 -5.48 10.72
N LEU A 128 -0.13 -4.60 10.04
CA LEU A 128 1.33 -4.56 10.16
C LEU A 128 1.76 -4.22 11.59
N THR A 129 1.00 -3.41 12.30
CA THR A 129 1.27 -3.08 13.70
C THR A 129 1.01 -4.28 14.61
N ALA A 130 0.05 -5.16 14.27
CA ALA A 130 -0.19 -6.42 14.95
C ALA A 130 1.01 -7.37 14.84
N ILE A 131 1.56 -7.54 13.64
CA ILE A 131 2.80 -8.31 13.41
C ILE A 131 3.97 -7.72 14.21
N GLN A 132 4.08 -6.39 14.26
CA GLN A 132 5.12 -5.72 15.05
C GLN A 132 4.98 -6.00 16.56
N ALA A 133 3.76 -5.98 17.10
CA ALA A 133 3.50 -6.27 18.51
C ALA A 133 3.91 -7.71 18.88
N ALA A 134 3.61 -8.69 18.02
CA ALA A 134 4.11 -10.06 18.21
C ALA A 134 5.65 -10.13 18.22
N LEU A 135 6.33 -9.39 17.33
CA LEU A 135 7.79 -9.35 17.32
C LEU A 135 8.39 -8.74 18.59
N GLU A 136 7.72 -7.75 19.17
CA GLU A 136 8.12 -7.14 20.44
C GLU A 136 7.96 -8.11 21.60
N LEU A 137 6.85 -8.86 21.64
CA LEU A 137 6.66 -9.96 22.58
C LEU A 137 7.79 -11.01 22.45
N ILE A 138 8.07 -11.48 21.24
CA ILE A 138 9.13 -12.46 20.99
C ILE A 138 10.50 -11.88 21.41
N SER A 139 10.78 -10.62 21.09
CA SER A 139 12.02 -9.95 21.48
C SER A 139 12.15 -9.81 23.01
N ALA A 140 11.05 -9.56 23.71
CA ALA A 140 11.02 -9.48 25.18
C ALA A 140 11.25 -10.85 25.83
N ILE A 141 10.59 -11.90 25.32
CA ILE A 141 10.82 -13.29 25.74
C ILE A 141 12.30 -13.66 25.54
N TRP A 142 12.82 -13.39 24.35
CA TRP A 142 14.22 -13.67 23.95
C TRP A 142 15.13 -12.46 24.19
N SER A 143 15.09 -11.96 25.42
CA SER A 143 16.04 -10.96 25.91
C SER A 143 17.49 -11.48 25.82
N PRO A 144 18.51 -10.60 25.84
CA PRO A 144 19.91 -11.02 25.87
C PRO A 144 20.22 -12.03 26.98
N ASP A 145 19.63 -11.84 28.17
CA ASP A 145 19.78 -12.75 29.30
C ASP A 145 19.14 -14.12 29.03
N THR A 146 17.93 -14.15 28.45
CA THR A 146 17.28 -15.41 28.06
C THR A 146 18.12 -16.13 27.02
N ILE A 147 18.58 -15.44 25.98
CA ILE A 147 19.41 -16.06 24.94
C ILE A 147 20.72 -16.60 25.52
N ALA A 148 21.37 -15.88 26.44
CA ALA A 148 22.58 -16.35 27.10
C ALA A 148 22.35 -17.62 27.92
N ARG A 149 21.19 -17.75 28.59
CA ARG A 149 20.82 -18.95 29.37
C ARG A 149 20.53 -20.17 28.51
N PHE A 150 19.81 -19.98 27.40
CA PHE A 150 19.37 -21.07 26.53
C PHE A 150 20.41 -21.42 25.44
N GLY A 151 21.36 -20.53 25.16
CA GLY A 151 22.46 -20.74 24.23
C GLY A 151 21.96 -21.14 22.83
N ASN A 152 22.56 -22.19 22.25
CA ASN A 152 22.23 -22.64 20.90
C ASN A 152 20.79 -23.12 20.73
N LYS A 153 20.12 -23.59 21.81
CA LYS A 153 18.73 -24.03 21.74
C LYS A 153 17.79 -22.92 21.29
N ALA A 154 18.12 -21.66 21.60
CA ALA A 154 17.35 -20.51 21.14
C ALA A 154 17.24 -20.46 19.61
N ARG A 155 18.30 -20.83 18.90
CA ARG A 155 18.37 -20.79 17.42
C ARG A 155 17.66 -21.96 16.75
N GLU A 156 17.45 -23.06 17.47
CA GLU A 156 16.75 -24.25 16.98
C GLU A 156 15.23 -24.05 16.99
N LEU A 157 14.75 -23.10 17.78
CA LEU A 157 13.33 -22.78 17.88
C LEU A 157 12.86 -21.92 16.71
N THR A 158 11.63 -22.17 16.28
CA THR A 158 10.92 -21.37 15.29
C THR A 158 9.63 -20.84 15.90
N TYR A 159 9.48 -19.52 15.90
CA TYR A 159 8.24 -18.83 16.21
C TYR A 159 7.49 -18.52 14.92
N VAL A 160 6.19 -18.79 14.92
CA VAL A 160 5.29 -18.55 13.79
C VAL A 160 4.30 -17.47 14.18
N ILE A 161 4.39 -16.31 13.54
CA ILE A 161 3.39 -15.26 13.71
C ILE A 161 2.24 -15.58 12.75
N VAL A 162 1.07 -15.79 13.32
CA VAL A 162 -0.15 -16.21 12.61
C VAL A 162 -1.07 -15.00 12.48
N SER A 163 -1.51 -14.71 11.26
CA SER A 163 -2.43 -13.60 10.95
C SER A 163 -3.36 -13.97 9.80
N ASP A 164 -4.58 -13.48 9.84
CA ASP A 164 -5.57 -13.63 8.77
C ASP A 164 -5.38 -12.64 7.60
N SER A 165 -4.49 -11.66 7.76
CA SER A 165 -4.25 -10.60 6.78
C SER A 165 -3.19 -10.98 5.74
N GLN A 166 -3.62 -11.63 4.64
CA GLN A 166 -2.73 -11.92 3.50
C GLN A 166 -2.01 -10.66 2.98
N SER A 167 -2.66 -9.49 3.09
CA SER A 167 -2.10 -8.23 2.64
C SER A 167 -0.88 -7.81 3.46
N ALA A 168 -0.94 -7.94 4.79
CA ALA A 168 0.16 -7.61 5.69
C ALA A 168 1.29 -8.64 5.55
N ILE A 169 0.96 -9.94 5.49
CA ILE A 169 1.93 -11.01 5.30
C ILE A 169 2.72 -10.83 4.00
N ARG A 170 2.03 -10.56 2.88
CA ARG A 170 2.70 -10.30 1.60
C ARG A 170 3.57 -9.04 1.66
N ALA A 171 3.11 -8.00 2.35
CA ALA A 171 3.85 -6.75 2.48
C ALA A 171 5.17 -6.91 3.26
N VAL A 172 5.18 -7.76 4.29
CA VAL A 172 6.38 -8.06 5.07
C VAL A 172 7.29 -9.07 4.37
N SER A 173 6.71 -10.08 3.72
CA SER A 173 7.48 -11.14 3.04
C SER A 173 8.20 -10.64 1.79
N ARG A 174 7.56 -9.72 1.05
CA ARG A 174 8.14 -9.09 -0.14
C ARG A 174 8.05 -7.57 -0.02
N PRO A 175 8.94 -6.94 0.77
CA PRO A 175 8.97 -5.50 0.94
C PRO A 175 9.21 -4.81 -0.41
N SER A 176 8.26 -3.99 -0.85
CA SER A 176 8.35 -3.27 -2.11
C SER A 176 7.98 -1.79 -1.92
N ARG A 177 7.48 -1.10 -2.95
CA ARG A 177 7.10 0.33 -2.86
C ARG A 177 5.69 0.57 -2.26
N GLN A 178 5.23 -0.29 -1.35
CA GLN A 178 3.89 -0.20 -0.74
C GLN A 178 3.81 0.78 0.45
N SER A 179 2.61 1.22 0.81
CA SER A 179 2.35 1.96 2.05
C SER A 179 2.76 1.16 3.30
N GLY A 180 3.04 1.84 4.41
CA GLY A 180 3.50 1.19 5.65
C GLY A 180 4.99 0.86 5.70
N GLN A 181 5.83 1.42 4.79
CA GLN A 181 7.29 1.20 4.77
C GLN A 181 7.98 1.39 6.13
N ALA A 182 7.52 2.36 6.93
CA ALA A 182 8.10 2.60 8.25
C ALA A 182 7.90 1.41 9.19
N VAL A 183 6.68 0.86 9.23
CA VAL A 183 6.32 -0.31 10.05
C VAL A 183 6.99 -1.57 9.49
N ILE A 184 6.97 -1.77 8.17
CA ILE A 184 7.65 -2.91 7.53
C ILE A 184 9.16 -2.88 7.83
N ARG A 185 9.79 -1.71 7.81
CA ARG A 185 11.21 -1.56 8.16
C ARG A 185 11.47 -1.91 9.62
N LEU A 186 10.56 -1.52 10.52
CA LEU A 186 10.66 -1.86 11.93
C LEU A 186 10.57 -3.37 12.13
N ILE A 187 9.55 -4.01 11.55
CA ILE A 187 9.36 -5.47 11.54
C ILE A 187 10.63 -6.21 11.09
N ILE A 188 11.21 -5.78 9.96
CA ILE A 188 12.44 -6.37 9.42
C ILE A 188 13.62 -6.15 10.38
N ASN A 189 13.79 -4.94 10.91
CA ASN A 189 14.89 -4.62 11.82
C ASN A 189 14.80 -5.41 13.12
N THR A 190 13.62 -5.50 13.73
CA THR A 190 13.37 -6.28 14.95
C THR A 190 13.65 -7.76 14.70
N THR A 191 13.20 -8.31 13.57
CA THR A 191 13.50 -9.70 13.18
C THR A 191 15.00 -9.93 13.01
N MET A 192 15.70 -9.01 12.34
CA MET A 192 17.16 -9.09 12.16
C MET A 192 17.91 -8.98 13.49
N GLU A 193 17.40 -8.18 14.42
CA GLU A 193 17.98 -8.01 15.74
C GLU A 193 17.84 -9.28 16.59
N ILE A 194 16.67 -9.89 16.63
CA ILE A 194 16.44 -11.18 17.30
C ILE A 194 17.42 -12.23 16.75
N LYS A 195 17.51 -12.34 15.42
CA LYS A 195 18.45 -13.26 14.76
C LYS A 195 19.92 -12.95 15.09
N ARG A 196 20.32 -11.68 15.11
CA ARG A 196 21.70 -11.25 15.39
C ARG A 196 22.13 -11.60 16.80
N ARG A 197 21.22 -11.46 17.77
CA ARG A 197 21.45 -11.84 19.17
C ARG A 197 21.55 -13.36 19.36
N GLY A 198 21.11 -14.15 18.37
CA GLY A 198 21.07 -15.61 18.44
C GLY A 198 19.76 -16.16 18.98
N GLY A 199 18.68 -15.38 18.88
CA GLY A 199 17.32 -15.82 19.19
C GLY A 199 16.73 -16.74 18.11
N PRO A 200 15.43 -17.05 18.24
CA PRO A 200 14.74 -18.00 17.37
C PRO A 200 14.59 -17.52 15.93
N HIS A 201 14.31 -18.49 15.05
CA HIS A 201 13.82 -18.20 13.71
C HIS A 201 12.36 -17.72 13.76
N ILE A 202 12.02 -16.80 12.88
CA ILE A 202 10.69 -16.18 12.83
C ILE A 202 10.17 -16.32 11.41
N ARG A 203 8.97 -16.87 11.28
CA ARG A 203 8.23 -16.96 10.01
C ARG A 203 6.81 -16.46 10.20
N LEU A 204 6.16 -16.12 9.09
CA LEU A 204 4.76 -15.73 9.05
C LEU A 204 3.91 -16.86 8.47
N GLN A 205 2.69 -17.01 8.98
CA GLN A 205 1.71 -17.96 8.46
C GLN A 205 0.36 -17.27 8.29
N TRP A 206 -0.24 -17.44 7.12
CA TRP A 206 -1.62 -17.03 6.90
C TRP A 206 -2.59 -18.13 7.32
N ILE A 207 -3.72 -17.72 7.90
CA ILE A 207 -4.91 -18.55 8.15
C ILE A 207 -6.18 -17.85 7.64
N PRO A 208 -7.22 -18.59 7.23
CA PRO A 208 -8.50 -17.97 6.89
C PRO A 208 -9.14 -17.31 8.12
N ALA A 209 -9.66 -16.10 7.93
CA ALA A 209 -10.47 -15.41 8.93
C ALA A 209 -11.73 -16.22 9.27
N HIS A 210 -12.17 -16.16 10.54
CA HIS A 210 -13.39 -16.81 11.04
C HIS A 210 -13.41 -18.33 10.86
N ALA A 211 -12.24 -18.96 10.85
CA ALA A 211 -12.11 -20.41 10.78
C ALA A 211 -12.28 -21.09 12.15
N MET A 212 -12.71 -20.36 13.19
CA MET A 212 -12.90 -20.86 14.56
C MET A 212 -11.62 -21.41 15.20
N VAL A 213 -10.45 -20.95 14.74
CA VAL A 213 -9.16 -21.28 15.37
C VAL A 213 -9.08 -20.54 16.69
N VAL A 214 -9.05 -21.26 17.81
CA VAL A 214 -9.15 -20.70 19.17
C VAL A 214 -8.17 -19.54 19.41
N GLY A 215 -6.91 -19.67 18.97
CA GLY A 215 -5.91 -18.62 19.16
C GLY A 215 -6.18 -17.35 18.35
N ASP A 216 -6.78 -17.49 17.17
CA ASP A 216 -7.16 -16.38 16.30
C ASP A 216 -8.37 -15.62 16.88
N GLU A 217 -9.39 -16.36 17.32
CA GLU A 217 -10.59 -15.78 17.95
C GLU A 217 -10.24 -15.02 19.25
N ILE A 218 -9.26 -15.50 20.01
CA ILE A 218 -8.75 -14.77 21.19
C ILE A 218 -8.04 -13.47 20.76
N ALA A 219 -7.24 -13.50 19.70
CA ALA A 219 -6.55 -12.30 19.21
C ALA A 219 -7.54 -11.25 18.68
N ASP A 220 -8.58 -11.67 17.95
CA ASP A 220 -9.65 -10.77 17.46
C ASP A 220 -10.45 -10.13 18.61
N GLU A 221 -10.80 -10.92 19.63
CA GLU A 221 -11.45 -10.38 20.83
C GLU A 221 -10.55 -9.37 21.56
N LEU A 222 -9.26 -9.64 21.72
CA LEU A 222 -8.31 -8.70 22.32
C LEU A 222 -8.17 -7.41 21.50
N ALA A 223 -8.17 -7.52 20.16
CA ALA A 223 -8.11 -6.36 19.27
C ALA A 223 -9.35 -5.46 19.40
N LYS A 224 -10.53 -6.06 19.56
CA LYS A 224 -11.79 -5.36 19.84
C LYS A 224 -11.79 -4.69 21.20
N GLN A 225 -11.33 -5.37 22.25
CA GLN A 225 -11.22 -4.78 23.60
C GLN A 225 -10.30 -3.54 23.60
N ALA A 226 -9.19 -3.59 22.85
CA ALA A 226 -8.26 -2.47 22.73
C ALA A 226 -8.89 -1.18 22.16
N ILE A 227 -9.90 -1.29 21.29
CA ILE A 227 -10.60 -0.12 20.71
C ILE A 227 -11.78 0.36 21.57
N GLU A 228 -12.39 -0.53 22.37
CA GLU A 228 -13.52 -0.22 23.24
C GLU A 228 -13.09 0.49 24.54
N GLY A 229 -11.80 0.42 24.89
CA GLY A 229 -11.20 1.23 25.96
C GLY A 229 -11.30 0.61 27.35
N THR A 230 -11.63 -0.67 27.45
CA THR A 230 -11.78 -1.42 28.70
C THR A 230 -10.49 -2.17 29.04
N LEU A 231 -9.39 -1.46 29.24
CA LEU A 231 -8.12 -2.12 29.64
C LEU A 231 -7.51 -1.40 30.83
N ASP A 232 -7.38 -2.14 31.94
CA ASP A 232 -6.42 -1.80 32.99
C ASP A 232 -5.00 -1.84 32.40
N PRO A 233 -4.16 -0.82 32.64
CA PRO A 233 -2.80 -0.82 32.15
C PRO A 233 -1.97 -1.93 32.82
N ILE A 234 -1.38 -2.80 32.01
CA ILE A 234 -0.37 -3.76 32.49
C ILE A 234 0.95 -3.00 32.76
N PRO A 235 1.54 -3.11 33.96
CA PRO A 235 2.82 -2.47 34.25
C PRO A 235 3.97 -3.12 33.47
N GLY A 236 4.54 -2.37 32.53
CA GLY A 236 5.72 -2.78 31.76
C GLY A 236 5.44 -2.85 30.26
N LEU A 237 6.04 -1.92 29.53
CA LEU A 237 6.02 -1.80 28.07
C LEU A 237 4.76 -1.17 27.44
N THR A 238 4.46 0.08 27.79
CA THR A 238 3.57 0.92 26.95
C THR A 238 4.26 1.25 25.62
N LEU A 239 3.95 0.50 24.56
CA LEU A 239 4.37 0.71 23.17
C LEU A 239 4.12 2.15 22.67
N SER A 240 3.15 2.86 23.26
CA SER A 240 2.89 4.28 22.99
C SER A 240 4.12 5.18 23.18
N ALA A 241 5.05 4.86 24.08
CA ALA A 241 6.27 5.65 24.30
C ALA A 241 7.32 5.42 23.20
N ALA A 242 7.45 4.18 22.70
CA ALA A 242 8.37 3.83 21.61
C ALA A 242 7.85 4.31 20.24
N LEU A 243 6.53 4.26 20.00
CA LEU A 243 5.89 4.85 18.83
C LEU A 243 6.00 6.39 18.82
N LYS A 244 5.78 7.06 19.97
CA LYS A 244 5.98 8.52 20.08
C LYS A 244 7.42 8.93 19.76
N LYS A 245 8.41 8.21 20.26
CA LYS A 245 9.83 8.51 20.04
C LYS A 245 10.24 8.35 18.56
N THR A 246 9.57 7.45 17.84
CA THR A 246 9.82 7.17 16.41
C THR A 246 9.16 8.21 15.50
N LEU A 247 7.97 8.72 15.85
CA LEU A 247 7.27 9.77 15.12
C LEU A 247 7.94 11.15 15.27
N MET A 248 8.55 11.44 16.42
CA MET A 248 9.26 12.71 16.64
C MET A 248 10.59 12.83 15.87
N HIS A 249 11.18 11.73 15.39
CA HIS A 249 12.38 11.78 14.54
C HIS A 249 12.09 11.87 13.03
N THR A 250 10.83 11.83 12.63
CA THR A 250 10.43 11.96 11.21
C THR A 250 9.98 13.36 10.79
N GLU A 251 9.79 14.28 11.74
CA GLU A 251 9.31 15.64 11.42
C GLU A 251 10.39 16.56 10.85
N ASP A 252 11.68 16.21 10.94
CA ASP A 252 12.72 17.22 10.68
C ASP A 252 13.23 17.30 9.22
N LYS A 253 12.83 16.41 8.30
CA LYS A 253 13.17 16.53 6.86
C LYS A 253 12.13 15.90 5.94
N LEU A 254 10.90 16.43 5.94
CA LEU A 254 10.00 16.25 4.80
C LEU A 254 10.26 17.39 3.81
N GLU A 255 11.01 17.10 2.75
CA GLU A 255 11.12 17.98 1.60
C GLU A 255 9.71 18.28 1.06
N LYS A 256 9.42 19.57 0.87
CA LYS A 256 8.10 20.07 0.43
C LYS A 256 7.60 19.29 -0.80
N PRO A 257 6.32 18.88 -0.84
CA PRO A 257 5.76 18.22 -2.01
C PRO A 257 5.86 19.14 -3.24
N VAL A 258 6.01 18.50 -4.40
CA VAL A 258 6.06 19.15 -5.72
C VAL A 258 4.95 20.21 -5.82
N ASP A 259 5.35 21.37 -6.33
CA ASP A 259 4.72 22.70 -6.42
C ASP A 259 3.33 22.78 -7.08
N ILE A 260 2.42 21.87 -6.72
CA ILE A 260 1.04 21.83 -7.23
C ILE A 260 0.08 22.38 -6.16
N ASP A 261 0.46 22.30 -4.89
CA ASP A 261 -0.42 22.70 -3.80
C ASP A 261 0.36 23.21 -2.57
N THR A 262 0.34 24.52 -2.38
CA THR A 262 0.82 25.17 -1.14
C THR A 262 -0.11 24.85 0.03
N ALA A 263 -1.36 24.42 -0.25
CA ALA A 263 -2.25 23.87 0.76
C ALA A 263 -1.87 22.40 1.03
N LEU A 264 -0.84 22.24 1.87
CA LEU A 264 -0.45 20.97 2.49
C LEU A 264 -1.69 20.20 3.02
N PRO A 265 -1.64 18.86 3.16
CA PRO A 265 -2.81 18.07 3.53
C PRO A 265 -3.42 18.56 4.86
N GLY A 266 -4.58 19.23 4.74
CA GLY A 266 -5.34 19.77 5.86
C GLY A 266 -6.83 19.48 5.73
N LYS A 267 -7.64 20.02 6.65
CA LYS A 267 -9.10 19.81 6.70
C LYS A 267 -9.80 20.11 5.36
N HIS A 268 -9.33 21.11 4.62
CA HIS A 268 -9.84 21.50 3.30
C HIS A 268 -9.59 20.42 2.23
N THR A 269 -8.44 19.76 2.25
CA THR A 269 -8.13 18.68 1.30
C THR A 269 -9.00 17.47 1.61
N LYS A 270 -9.18 17.13 2.90
CA LYS A 270 -10.10 16.07 3.31
C LYS A 270 -11.54 16.35 2.86
N SER A 271 -12.05 17.57 3.04
CA SER A 271 -13.42 17.91 2.61
C SER A 271 -13.64 17.78 1.10
N ILE A 272 -12.62 18.01 0.28
CA ILE A 272 -12.74 17.82 -1.18
C ILE A 272 -12.95 16.34 -1.51
N TYR A 273 -12.22 15.43 -0.86
CA TYR A 273 -12.28 14.00 -1.15
C TYR A 273 -13.48 13.29 -0.50
N ASP A 274 -13.85 13.67 0.72
CA ASP A 274 -14.99 13.06 1.45
C ASP A 274 -16.34 13.25 0.71
N LEU A 275 -16.44 14.31 -0.11
CA LEU A 275 -17.63 14.62 -0.91
C LEU A 275 -17.68 13.88 -2.26
N GLN A 276 -16.69 13.04 -2.57
CA GLN A 276 -16.58 12.38 -3.87
C GLN A 276 -16.82 10.89 -3.76
N THR A 277 -17.36 10.29 -4.82
CA THR A 277 -17.31 8.84 -4.98
C THR A 277 -15.86 8.40 -5.23
N TYR A 278 -15.55 7.14 -4.93
CA TYR A 278 -14.21 6.57 -5.12
C TYR A 278 -13.62 6.83 -6.52
N LYS A 279 -14.45 6.68 -7.58
CA LYS A 279 -14.04 6.91 -8.97
C LYS A 279 -13.63 8.38 -9.22
N ARG A 280 -14.43 9.32 -8.70
CA ARG A 280 -14.19 10.77 -8.80
C ARG A 280 -12.94 11.20 -8.03
N ALA A 281 -12.79 10.69 -6.81
CA ALA A 281 -11.61 10.91 -5.98
C ALA A 281 -10.32 10.40 -6.65
N ALA A 282 -10.36 9.23 -7.30
CA ALA A 282 -9.22 8.67 -8.02
C ALA A 282 -8.79 9.57 -9.20
N VAL A 283 -9.74 10.11 -9.96
CA VAL A 283 -9.47 11.04 -11.06
C VAL A 283 -8.82 12.33 -10.54
N LEU A 284 -9.36 12.92 -9.48
CA LEU A 284 -8.78 14.12 -8.87
C LEU A 284 -7.36 13.87 -8.36
N CYS A 285 -7.11 12.72 -7.71
CA CYS A 285 -5.79 12.34 -7.23
C CYS A 285 -4.78 12.17 -8.39
N GLN A 286 -5.20 11.56 -9.50
CA GLN A 286 -4.39 11.44 -10.71
C GLN A 286 -3.99 12.81 -11.27
N LEU A 287 -4.93 13.75 -11.33
CA LEU A 287 -4.67 15.13 -11.78
C LEU A 287 -3.75 15.89 -10.82
N ARG A 288 -4.00 15.83 -9.51
CA ARG A 288 -3.20 16.51 -8.47
C ARG A 288 -1.78 15.98 -8.36
N THR A 289 -1.57 14.70 -8.61
CA THR A 289 -0.23 14.10 -8.52
C THR A 289 0.51 14.12 -9.86
N GLY A 290 -0.20 14.35 -10.97
CA GLY A 290 0.31 14.16 -12.33
C GLY A 290 0.64 12.70 -12.66
N LYS A 291 0.40 11.75 -11.76
CA LYS A 291 0.68 10.31 -11.94
C LYS A 291 -0.50 9.64 -12.62
N CYS A 292 -0.65 9.93 -13.90
CA CYS A 292 -1.84 9.58 -14.66
C CYS A 292 -1.44 9.05 -16.04
N ARG A 293 -2.43 8.67 -16.85
CA ARG A 293 -2.19 8.08 -18.18
C ARG A 293 -1.77 9.10 -19.25
N LEU A 294 -1.71 10.40 -18.94
CA LEU A 294 -1.20 11.44 -19.85
C LEU A 294 0.29 11.23 -20.12
N ASN A 295 0.71 11.24 -21.39
CA ASN A 295 2.00 10.74 -21.87
C ASN A 295 3.24 11.34 -21.16
N SER A 296 3.14 12.53 -20.57
CA SER A 296 4.25 13.11 -19.79
C SER A 296 4.71 12.20 -18.64
N TYR A 297 3.79 11.54 -17.94
CA TYR A 297 4.15 10.64 -16.84
C TYR A 297 4.63 9.25 -17.29
N PRO A 298 3.91 8.51 -18.17
CA PRO A 298 4.38 7.26 -18.76
C PRO A 298 5.75 7.38 -19.44
N ALA A 299 6.03 8.46 -20.17
CA ALA A 299 7.34 8.67 -20.79
C ALA A 299 8.45 8.87 -19.74
N LYS A 300 8.15 9.61 -18.67
CA LYS A 300 9.07 9.84 -17.56
C LYS A 300 9.45 8.54 -16.82
N ILE A 301 8.54 7.56 -16.77
CA ILE A 301 8.80 6.25 -16.15
C ILE A 301 9.23 5.16 -17.14
N GLY A 302 9.41 5.50 -18.42
CA GLY A 302 9.81 4.56 -19.47
C GLY A 302 8.71 3.61 -19.95
N ALA A 303 7.43 3.89 -19.65
CA ALA A 303 6.30 3.11 -20.11
C ALA A 303 5.80 3.49 -21.52
N THR A 304 6.15 4.68 -22.01
CA THR A 304 5.93 5.10 -23.42
C THR A 304 7.21 5.71 -24.00
N ASN A 305 7.38 5.59 -25.31
CA ASN A 305 8.56 6.11 -26.02
C ASN A 305 8.51 7.63 -26.26
N SER A 306 7.39 8.29 -25.95
CA SER A 306 7.21 9.72 -26.16
C SER A 306 6.27 10.30 -25.11
N ASP A 307 6.60 11.51 -24.66
CA ASP A 307 5.78 12.35 -23.77
C ASP A 307 4.75 13.17 -24.53
N ARG A 308 4.76 13.14 -25.86
CA ARG A 308 3.98 14.02 -26.72
C ARG A 308 2.52 13.62 -26.78
N CYS A 309 1.66 14.62 -26.73
CA CYS A 309 0.24 14.47 -27.01
C CYS A 309 0.03 14.15 -28.50
N THR A 310 -1.01 13.38 -28.82
CA THR A 310 -1.43 13.07 -30.20
C THR A 310 -2.14 14.24 -30.89
N CYS A 311 -2.36 15.34 -30.16
CA CYS A 311 -2.92 16.57 -30.73
C CYS A 311 -1.96 17.23 -31.74
N ARG A 312 -2.51 18.12 -32.58
CA ARG A 312 -1.73 18.81 -33.64
C ARG A 312 -0.51 19.58 -33.12
N GLY A 313 -0.53 20.04 -31.86
CA GLY A 313 0.58 20.79 -31.26
C GLY A 313 1.79 19.94 -30.86
N ARG A 314 1.65 18.61 -30.75
CA ARG A 314 2.72 17.66 -30.34
C ARG A 314 3.53 18.09 -29.11
N GLN A 315 2.94 18.85 -28.21
CA GLN A 315 3.57 19.26 -26.95
C GLN A 315 3.49 18.13 -25.92
N PRO A 316 4.33 18.17 -24.86
CA PRO A 316 4.23 17.19 -23.78
C PRO A 316 2.82 17.14 -23.20
N GLU A 317 2.24 15.94 -23.13
CA GLU A 317 0.90 15.73 -22.59
C GLU A 317 0.94 15.78 -21.06
N THR A 318 1.00 17.00 -20.53
CA THR A 318 0.95 17.31 -19.10
C THR A 318 -0.49 17.53 -18.63
N VAL A 319 -0.72 17.56 -17.32
CA VAL A 319 -2.03 17.93 -16.75
C VAL A 319 -2.44 19.33 -17.21
N ARG A 320 -1.49 20.28 -17.24
CA ARG A 320 -1.75 21.65 -17.73
C ARG A 320 -2.19 21.64 -19.19
N HIS A 321 -1.45 20.94 -20.05
CA HIS A 321 -1.80 20.80 -21.46
C HIS A 321 -3.19 20.17 -21.61
N PHE A 322 -3.44 19.07 -20.90
CA PHE A 322 -4.72 18.37 -20.91
C PHE A 322 -5.88 19.30 -20.50
N VAL A 323 -5.78 19.98 -19.36
CA VAL A 323 -6.88 20.80 -18.81
C VAL A 323 -7.08 22.09 -19.61
N PHE A 324 -6.04 22.79 -20.04
CA PHE A 324 -6.17 24.16 -20.57
C PHE A 324 -5.90 24.34 -22.06
N GLU A 325 -5.09 23.49 -22.69
CA GLU A 325 -4.48 23.82 -23.99
C GLU A 325 -4.83 22.81 -25.10
N CYS A 326 -5.09 21.55 -24.76
CA CYS A 326 -5.18 20.47 -25.72
C CYS A 326 -6.40 20.66 -26.65
N PRO A 327 -6.22 20.78 -27.98
CA PRO A 327 -7.33 21.02 -28.89
C PRO A 327 -8.25 19.81 -29.06
N LEU A 328 -7.82 18.60 -28.67
CA LEU A 328 -8.64 17.38 -28.74
C LEU A 328 -9.83 17.44 -27.78
N TRP A 329 -9.66 18.09 -26.63
CA TRP A 329 -10.65 18.15 -25.56
C TRP A 329 -11.36 19.51 -25.49
N LYS A 330 -11.43 20.21 -26.63
CA LYS A 330 -11.95 21.59 -26.68
C LYS A 330 -13.44 21.64 -26.32
N GLU A 331 -14.21 20.65 -26.74
CA GLU A 331 -15.65 20.63 -26.52
C GLU A 331 -15.99 20.32 -25.06
N GLU A 332 -15.34 19.32 -24.47
CA GLU A 332 -15.50 18.94 -23.05
C GLU A 332 -15.02 20.07 -22.12
N ARG A 333 -14.06 20.90 -22.56
CA ARG A 333 -13.51 22.00 -21.79
C ARG A 333 -14.43 23.22 -21.69
N LYS A 334 -15.48 23.34 -22.50
CA LYS A 334 -16.36 24.54 -22.50
C LYS A 334 -16.91 24.87 -21.12
N THR A 335 -17.42 23.86 -20.40
CA THR A 335 -17.94 24.02 -19.04
C THR A 335 -16.86 24.47 -18.05
N LEU A 336 -15.62 24.00 -18.21
CA LEU A 336 -14.49 24.46 -17.39
C LEU A 336 -14.18 25.95 -17.62
N GLN A 337 -14.28 26.43 -18.85
CA GLN A 337 -14.04 27.84 -19.17
C GLN A 337 -15.11 28.76 -18.57
N GLU A 338 -16.36 28.30 -18.55
CA GLU A 338 -17.48 29.03 -17.95
C GLU A 338 -17.30 29.19 -16.43
N VAL A 339 -16.92 28.11 -15.73
CA VAL A 339 -16.73 28.17 -14.26
C VAL A 339 -15.40 28.80 -13.84
N ALA A 340 -14.45 28.97 -14.76
CA ALA A 340 -13.14 29.54 -14.48
C ALA A 340 -13.17 31.01 -14.05
N GLY A 341 -14.11 31.78 -14.61
CA GLY A 341 -14.09 33.23 -14.54
C GLY A 341 -12.73 33.81 -14.98
N ASN A 342 -12.17 34.67 -14.14
CA ASN A 342 -10.85 35.29 -14.36
C ASN A 342 -9.66 34.40 -13.99
N ARG A 343 -9.88 33.17 -13.50
CA ARG A 343 -8.83 32.26 -13.01
C ARG A 343 -8.41 31.19 -14.04
N TRP A 344 -8.73 31.39 -15.31
CA TRP A 344 -8.34 30.47 -16.37
C TRP A 344 -6.81 30.27 -16.41
N GLY A 345 -6.37 29.02 -16.37
CA GLY A 345 -4.94 28.66 -16.35
C GLY A 345 -4.29 28.56 -14.96
N ASP A 346 -5.02 28.85 -13.89
CA ASP A 346 -4.60 28.59 -12.50
C ASP A 346 -4.84 27.11 -12.13
N LEU A 347 -3.85 26.26 -12.36
CA LEU A 347 -4.00 24.82 -12.14
C LEU A 347 -4.37 24.49 -10.68
N SER A 348 -3.82 25.22 -9.70
CA SER A 348 -4.11 24.98 -8.28
C SER A 348 -5.57 25.24 -7.98
N PHE A 349 -6.17 26.31 -8.51
CA PHE A 349 -7.60 26.60 -8.39
C PHE A 349 -8.48 25.45 -8.90
N PHE A 350 -8.18 24.94 -10.10
CA PHE A 350 -8.96 23.87 -10.73
C PHE A 350 -8.85 22.52 -10.01
N LEU A 351 -7.77 22.31 -9.26
CA LEU A 351 -7.50 21.08 -8.52
C LEU A 351 -7.83 21.19 -7.01
N GLY A 352 -8.41 22.32 -6.60
CA GLY A 352 -8.82 22.56 -5.22
C GLY A 352 -7.64 22.80 -4.28
N GLY A 353 -6.55 23.36 -4.80
CA GLY A 353 -5.39 23.85 -4.07
C GLY A 353 -5.39 25.37 -3.98
N ARG A 354 -4.58 25.91 -3.05
CA ARG A 354 -4.45 27.36 -2.86
C ARG A 354 -3.40 27.93 -3.81
N SER A 355 -3.77 28.97 -4.54
CA SER A 355 -2.87 29.68 -5.46
C SER A 355 -1.97 30.67 -4.72
N GLU A 356 -0.71 30.76 -5.14
CA GLU A 356 0.23 31.79 -4.69
C GLU A 356 0.20 33.06 -5.56
N GLN A 357 -0.69 33.11 -6.55
CA GLN A 357 -0.85 34.29 -7.39
C GLN A 357 -1.18 35.51 -6.54
N ARG A 358 -0.62 36.66 -6.94
CA ARG A 358 -0.84 37.95 -6.28
C ARG A 358 -1.65 38.87 -7.17
N LEU A 359 -2.52 39.64 -6.56
CA LEU A 359 -3.17 40.77 -7.20
C LEU A 359 -2.13 41.84 -7.56
N PRO A 360 -2.43 42.76 -8.49
CA PRO A 360 -1.57 43.92 -8.77
C PRO A 360 -1.26 44.77 -7.53
N SER A 361 -2.12 44.72 -6.51
CA SER A 361 -1.92 45.35 -5.20
C SER A 361 -0.86 44.65 -4.30
N GLY A 362 -0.35 43.48 -4.71
CA GLY A 362 0.63 42.69 -3.95
C GLY A 362 0.01 41.68 -2.97
N GLU A 363 -1.30 41.74 -2.74
CA GLU A 363 -2.02 40.80 -1.88
C GLU A 363 -2.18 39.41 -2.54
N LEU A 364 -2.24 38.35 -1.74
CA LEU A 364 -2.48 37.00 -2.24
C LEU A 364 -3.92 36.88 -2.76
N LEU A 365 -4.08 36.36 -3.98
CA LEU A 365 -5.38 36.16 -4.63
C LEU A 365 -6.34 35.33 -3.77
N ASP A 366 -5.81 34.31 -3.10
CA ASP A 366 -6.57 33.40 -2.24
C ASP A 366 -6.53 33.78 -0.75
N GLY A 367 -5.99 34.94 -0.40
CA GLY A 367 -5.90 35.42 0.97
C GLY A 367 -5.07 34.52 1.90
N LYS A 368 -5.33 34.61 3.22
CA LYS A 368 -4.64 33.82 4.25
C LYS A 368 -5.07 32.35 4.21
N ALA A 369 -4.12 31.43 4.46
CA ALA A 369 -4.35 29.99 4.34
C ALA A 369 -5.40 29.46 5.34
N GLU A 370 -5.53 30.11 6.50
CA GLU A 370 -6.42 29.70 7.59
C GLU A 370 -7.90 29.95 7.28
N SER A 371 -8.21 30.96 6.46
CA SER A 371 -9.57 31.33 6.07
C SER A 371 -9.94 30.88 4.66
N TRP A 372 -8.98 30.40 3.88
CA TRP A 372 -9.20 29.98 2.51
C TRP A 372 -10.02 28.69 2.42
N LYS A 373 -10.89 28.61 1.40
CA LYS A 373 -11.70 27.43 1.10
C LYS A 373 -11.63 27.10 -0.39
N PRO A 374 -11.59 25.81 -0.76
CA PRO A 374 -11.61 25.40 -2.16
C PRO A 374 -12.97 25.70 -2.79
N ASN A 375 -12.96 26.05 -4.07
CA ASN A 375 -14.18 26.15 -4.87
C ASN A 375 -14.59 24.75 -5.33
N LEU A 376 -15.53 24.13 -4.61
CA LEU A 376 -15.97 22.75 -4.88
C LEU A 376 -16.64 22.60 -6.24
N ASP A 377 -17.34 23.63 -6.73
CA ASP A 377 -18.01 23.58 -8.04
C ASP A 377 -16.97 23.45 -9.15
N VAL A 378 -15.91 24.25 -9.11
CA VAL A 378 -14.81 24.17 -10.08
C VAL A 378 -14.11 22.81 -10.01
N VAL A 379 -13.82 22.30 -8.80
CA VAL A 379 -13.21 20.97 -8.63
C VAL A 379 -14.10 19.88 -9.22
N ASN A 380 -15.41 19.93 -8.95
CA ASN A 380 -16.36 18.97 -9.47
C ASN A 380 -16.42 19.00 -11.01
N GLN A 381 -16.41 20.19 -11.61
CA GLN A 381 -16.37 20.32 -13.08
C GLN A 381 -15.04 19.83 -13.67
N THR A 382 -13.91 20.00 -12.98
CA THR A 382 -12.62 19.42 -13.40
C THR A 382 -12.64 17.91 -13.42
N ILE A 383 -13.29 17.29 -12.42
CA ILE A 383 -13.46 15.83 -12.36
C ILE A 383 -14.38 15.36 -13.50
N GLU A 384 -15.53 16.01 -13.69
CA GLU A 384 -16.48 15.66 -14.75
C GLU A 384 -15.84 15.77 -16.13
N TYR A 385 -15.13 16.87 -16.40
CA TYR A 385 -14.33 17.04 -17.61
C TYR A 385 -13.40 15.84 -17.83
N ALA A 386 -12.57 15.52 -16.84
CA ALA A 386 -11.59 14.45 -16.99
C ALA A 386 -12.24 13.07 -17.18
N MET A 387 -13.37 12.82 -16.53
CA MET A 387 -14.16 11.59 -16.70
C MET A 387 -14.80 11.51 -18.09
N ALA A 388 -15.37 12.61 -18.60
CA ALA A 388 -16.02 12.67 -19.91
C ALA A 388 -15.04 12.38 -21.05
N THR A 389 -13.77 12.79 -20.92
CA THR A 389 -12.73 12.49 -21.92
C THR A 389 -12.35 11.00 -22.00
N GLY A 390 -12.61 10.22 -20.94
CA GLY A 390 -12.11 8.85 -20.79
C GLY A 390 -10.58 8.72 -20.77
N ARG A 391 -9.82 9.83 -20.87
CA ARG A 391 -8.37 9.82 -21.08
C ARG A 391 -7.58 9.27 -19.89
N LEU A 392 -8.15 9.35 -18.69
CA LEU A 392 -7.55 8.92 -17.43
C LEU A 392 -8.11 7.58 -16.89
N CYS A 393 -9.10 7.00 -17.55
CA CYS A 393 -9.74 5.73 -17.17
C CYS A 393 -9.03 4.55 -17.82
#